data_AF-A0A960FXM5-F1
#
_entry.id   AF-A0A960FXM5-F1
#
_cell.length_a   1.000
_cell.length_b   1.000
_cell.length_c   1.000
_cell.angle_alpha   90.00
_cell.angle_beta   90.00
_cell.angle_gamma   90.00
#
_symmetry.space_group_name_H-M   'P 1'
#
loop_
_entity.id
_entity.type
_entity.pdbx_description
1 polymer ?
#
loop_
_entity_poly.entity_id
_entity_poly.type
_entity_poly.pdbx_seq_one_letter_code
_entity_poly.pdbx_strand_id
1 'polypeptide(L)'
;VDTERTADLDATMAAMVEGDDRYRYSVAWIDSVAQGARLGRGVLTRGDHLAADALPDELRDNPLAFAPSQVVSAPKGVPTGLLNRATIRAFNELWFRKAPKHQVGHPETLTNFFHPLDFIGEWRRLYGKTGFVQYQFVLPDGAEDTLRLCTERLSSRTASFLTVLKRFGPASPAPLSFP
;
A
#
# COMPACT_ATOMS: atom_id res chain seq x y z
N VAL A 1 11.79 -8.19 4.19
CA VAL A 1 10.42 -7.77 3.81
C VAL A 1 9.67 -8.98 3.30
N ASP A 2 8.47 -9.16 3.82
CA ASP A 2 7.58 -10.26 3.45
C ASP A 2 6.39 -9.64 2.72
N THR A 3 6.05 -10.18 1.56
CA THR A 3 4.96 -9.70 0.73
C THR A 3 4.03 -10.85 0.37
N GLU A 4 2.73 -10.66 0.54
CA GLU A 4 1.73 -11.62 0.11
C GLU A 4 0.54 -10.95 -0.58
N ARG A 5 0.01 -11.61 -1.61
CA ARG A 5 -1.26 -11.22 -2.22
C ARG A 5 -2.41 -11.92 -1.53
N THR A 6 -3.47 -11.17 -1.28
CA THR A 6 -4.72 -11.68 -0.72
C THR A 6 -5.82 -11.60 -1.77
N ALA A 7 -6.77 -12.52 -1.72
CA ALA A 7 -7.80 -12.67 -2.76
C ALA A 7 -8.89 -11.59 -2.69
N ASP A 8 -9.15 -11.07 -1.50
CA ASP A 8 -10.21 -10.12 -1.16
C ASP A 8 -9.87 -9.37 0.15
N LEU A 9 -10.78 -8.49 0.57
CA LEU A 9 -10.64 -7.68 1.78
C LEU A 9 -10.55 -8.53 3.06
N ASP A 10 -11.28 -9.65 3.13
CA ASP A 10 -11.35 -10.47 4.35
C ASP A 10 -10.07 -11.26 4.54
N ALA A 11 -9.57 -11.85 3.45
CA ALA A 11 -8.25 -12.47 3.44
C ALA A 11 -7.17 -11.46 3.83
N THR A 12 -7.29 -10.19 3.42
CA THR A 12 -6.37 -9.12 3.82
C THR A 12 -6.43 -8.86 5.32
N MET A 13 -7.63 -8.63 5.87
CA MET A 13 -7.81 -8.36 7.30
C MET A 13 -7.38 -9.55 8.15
N ALA A 14 -7.72 -10.78 7.76
CA ALA A 14 -7.33 -11.99 8.47
C ALA A 14 -5.81 -12.16 8.53
N ALA A 15 -5.12 -11.96 7.40
CA ALA A 15 -3.65 -12.04 7.35
C ALA A 15 -2.96 -10.98 8.22
N MET A 16 -3.55 -9.79 8.32
CA MET A 16 -3.09 -8.73 9.21
C MET A 16 -3.30 -9.09 10.68
N VAL A 17 -4.47 -9.61 11.04
CA VAL A 17 -4.77 -10.06 12.42
C VAL A 17 -3.86 -11.20 12.85
N GLU A 18 -3.61 -12.17 11.98
CA GLU A 18 -2.77 -13.33 12.29
C GLU A 18 -1.27 -13.00 12.36
N GLY A 19 -0.83 -11.97 11.62
CA GLY A 19 0.59 -11.80 11.32
C GLY A 19 1.24 -10.50 11.73
N ASP A 20 0.49 -9.40 11.88
CA ASP A 20 1.10 -8.07 12.06
C ASP A 20 1.95 -7.97 13.32
N ASP A 21 1.57 -8.64 14.40
CA ASP A 21 2.28 -8.60 15.69
C ASP A 21 3.70 -9.17 15.63
N ARG A 22 4.05 -9.91 14.56
CA ARG A 22 5.40 -10.42 14.32
C ARG A 22 6.35 -9.40 13.68
N TYR A 23 5.84 -8.25 13.23
CA TYR A 23 6.61 -7.28 12.45
C TYR A 23 6.48 -5.87 13.04
N ARG A 24 7.55 -5.09 12.95
CA ARG A 24 7.53 -3.67 13.34
C ARG A 24 6.75 -2.81 12.35
N TYR A 25 6.73 -3.23 11.09
CA TYR A 25 6.10 -2.50 10.00
C TYR A 25 5.14 -3.42 9.26
N SER A 26 3.89 -2.99 9.14
CA SER A 26 2.86 -3.67 8.33
C SER A 26 1.97 -2.64 7.64
N VAL A 27 1.69 -2.89 6.37
CA VAL A 27 0.77 -2.09 5.56
C VAL A 27 0.25 -2.93 4.39
N ALA A 28 -1.03 -2.78 4.07
CA ALA A 28 -1.61 -3.36 2.86
C ALA A 28 -1.99 -2.26 1.86
N TRP A 29 -1.69 -2.50 0.59
CA TRP A 29 -2.40 -1.83 -0.50
C TRP A 29 -3.63 -2.67 -0.86
N ILE A 30 -4.81 -2.04 -1.01
CA ILE A 30 -6.03 -2.71 -1.44
C ILE A 30 -6.57 -2.15 -2.76
N ASP A 31 -7.10 -3.02 -3.61
CA ASP A 31 -7.69 -2.63 -4.89
C ASP A 31 -9.09 -2.03 -4.69
N SER A 32 -9.17 -0.70 -4.65
CA SER A 32 -10.43 0.02 -4.43
C SER A 32 -11.38 0.02 -5.62
N VAL A 33 -11.01 -0.55 -6.78
CA VAL A 33 -11.92 -0.67 -7.94
C VAL A 33 -12.29 -2.12 -8.26
N ALA A 34 -11.76 -3.07 -7.50
CA ALA A 34 -12.23 -4.45 -7.50
C ALA A 34 -13.60 -4.56 -6.81
N GLN A 35 -14.43 -5.48 -7.28
CA GLN A 35 -15.81 -5.67 -6.84
C GLN A 35 -16.15 -7.17 -6.75
N GLY A 36 -17.27 -7.49 -6.08
CA GLY A 36 -17.72 -8.87 -5.89
C GLY A 36 -16.71 -9.69 -5.09
N ALA A 37 -16.44 -10.93 -5.52
CA ALA A 37 -15.53 -11.85 -4.84
C ALA A 37 -14.04 -11.40 -4.78
N ARG A 38 -13.69 -10.26 -5.40
CA ARG A 38 -12.33 -9.68 -5.34
C ARG A 38 -12.30 -8.32 -4.66
N LEU A 39 -13.43 -7.89 -4.07
CA LEU A 39 -13.55 -6.61 -3.41
C LEU A 39 -12.40 -6.43 -2.42
N GLY A 40 -11.62 -5.35 -2.58
CA GLY A 40 -10.54 -5.03 -1.67
C GLY A 40 -9.38 -6.04 -1.63
N ARG A 41 -9.21 -6.89 -2.65
CA ARG A 41 -8.02 -7.75 -2.79
C ARG A 41 -6.75 -6.93 -2.56
N GLY A 42 -5.78 -7.53 -1.87
CA GLY A 42 -4.69 -6.78 -1.29
C GLY A 42 -3.30 -7.28 -1.66
N VAL A 43 -2.33 -6.41 -1.44
CA VAL A 43 -0.91 -6.75 -1.33
C VAL A 43 -0.48 -6.32 0.07
N LEU A 44 -0.28 -7.28 0.96
CA LEU A 44 0.19 -7.05 2.32
C LEU A 44 1.72 -7.10 2.32
N THR A 45 2.34 -6.03 2.79
CA THR A 45 3.79 -5.90 2.93
C THR A 45 4.13 -5.69 4.40
N ARG A 46 4.99 -6.57 4.92
CA ARG A 46 5.45 -6.58 6.30
C ARG A 46 6.96 -6.55 6.35
N GLY A 47 7.54 -5.93 7.37
CA GLY A 47 8.98 -5.75 7.44
C GLY A 47 9.50 -5.56 8.86
N ASP A 48 10.76 -5.93 9.01
CA ASP A 48 11.62 -5.58 10.13
C ASP A 48 13.01 -5.21 9.57
N HIS A 49 13.84 -4.58 10.39
CA HIS A 49 15.20 -4.22 10.04
C HIS A 49 16.07 -5.46 9.89
N LEU A 50 16.88 -5.51 8.82
CA LEU A 50 17.92 -6.51 8.68
C LEU A 50 19.01 -6.26 9.72
N ALA A 51 19.48 -7.34 10.36
CA ALA A 51 20.71 -7.31 11.12
C ALA A 51 21.92 -7.23 10.18
N ALA A 52 23.03 -6.67 10.66
CA ALA A 52 24.22 -6.43 9.83
C ALA A 52 24.85 -7.72 9.28
N ASP A 53 24.76 -8.82 10.02
CA ASP A 53 25.23 -10.14 9.62
C ASP A 53 24.35 -10.80 8.55
N ALA A 54 23.09 -10.42 8.47
CA ALA A 54 22.12 -10.85 7.46
C ALA A 54 22.17 -10.02 6.16
N LEU A 55 23.03 -9.00 6.07
CA LEU A 55 23.16 -8.19 4.86
C LEU A 55 23.85 -8.98 3.73
N PRO A 56 23.40 -8.80 2.47
CA PRO A 56 24.13 -9.22 1.27
C PRO A 56 25.56 -8.65 1.29
N ASP A 57 26.52 -9.41 0.78
CA ASP A 57 27.95 -9.05 0.83
C ASP A 57 28.23 -7.68 0.22
N GLU A 58 27.50 -7.31 -0.84
CA GLU A 58 27.65 -6.03 -1.54
C GLU A 58 27.24 -4.81 -0.70
N LEU A 59 26.43 -5.02 0.35
CA LEU A 59 25.93 -3.97 1.23
C LEU A 59 26.69 -3.88 2.57
N ARG A 60 27.62 -4.82 2.84
CA ARG A 60 28.33 -4.90 4.11
C ARG A 60 29.35 -3.79 4.33
N ASP A 61 29.92 -3.23 3.26
CA ASP A 61 30.92 -2.16 3.35
C ASP A 61 30.34 -0.84 3.87
N ASN A 62 29.04 -0.60 3.61
CA ASN A 62 28.35 0.59 4.10
C ASN A 62 26.88 0.25 4.47
N PRO A 63 26.66 -0.46 5.58
CA PRO A 63 25.38 -1.06 5.93
C PRO A 63 24.29 -0.04 6.28
N LEU A 64 24.68 1.22 6.53
CA LEU A 64 23.79 2.33 6.88
C LEU A 64 23.67 3.36 5.74
N ALA A 65 24.17 3.05 4.55
CA ALA A 65 24.07 3.94 3.39
C ALA A 65 22.60 4.23 3.05
N PHE A 66 22.27 5.52 2.91
CA PHE A 66 20.99 5.95 2.36
C PHE A 66 21.19 6.38 0.90
N ALA A 67 20.65 5.60 -0.03
CA ALA A 67 20.76 5.84 -1.47
C ALA A 67 19.36 5.88 -2.13
N PRO A 68 18.60 6.98 -1.98
CA PRO A 68 17.32 7.12 -2.64
C PRO A 68 17.52 7.21 -4.16
N SER A 69 16.74 6.47 -4.93
CA SER A 69 16.75 6.56 -6.38
C SER A 69 15.35 6.87 -6.92
N GLN A 70 15.27 7.89 -7.77
CA GLN A 70 14.08 8.13 -8.60
C GLN A 70 14.32 7.48 -9.94
N VAL A 71 13.42 6.58 -10.36
CA VAL A 71 13.63 5.78 -11.58
C VAL A 71 12.97 6.46 -12.77
N VAL A 72 11.81 7.10 -12.58
CA VAL A 72 11.03 7.72 -13.67
C VAL A 72 10.36 8.99 -13.15
N SER A 73 10.16 10.00 -14.01
CA SER A 73 9.33 11.17 -13.69
C SER A 73 8.02 11.13 -14.49
N ALA A 74 6.91 11.53 -13.86
CA ALA A 74 5.64 11.70 -14.52
C ALA A 74 5.76 12.74 -15.66
N PRO A 75 5.23 12.45 -16.86
CA PRO A 75 5.34 13.34 -18.00
C PRO A 75 4.71 14.70 -17.70
N LYS A 76 5.30 15.77 -18.27
CA LYS A 76 4.86 17.15 -18.04
C LYS A 76 3.44 17.43 -18.57
N GLY A 77 2.97 16.63 -19.52
CA GLY A 77 1.62 16.70 -20.08
C GLY A 77 0.92 15.34 -19.96
N VAL A 78 0.07 15.18 -18.95
CA VAL A 78 -0.85 14.06 -18.87
C VAL A 78 -2.16 14.52 -19.53
N PRO A 79 -2.64 13.87 -20.60
CA PRO A 79 -3.92 14.21 -21.21
C PRO A 79 -5.03 14.22 -20.14
N THR A 80 -5.85 15.27 -20.15
CA THR A 80 -7.06 15.31 -19.31
C THR A 80 -7.94 14.09 -19.61
N GLY A 81 -8.28 13.31 -18.58
CA GLY A 81 -9.07 12.08 -18.71
C GLY A 81 -8.27 10.77 -18.72
N LEU A 82 -6.93 10.82 -18.64
CA LEU A 82 -6.10 9.62 -18.53
C LEU A 82 -6.29 8.88 -17.20
N LEU A 83 -6.68 9.58 -16.13
CA LEU A 83 -7.17 8.97 -14.90
C LEU A 83 -8.69 8.87 -14.95
N ASN A 84 -9.16 7.72 -15.40
CA ASN A 84 -10.56 7.32 -15.32
C ASN A 84 -10.63 5.93 -14.70
N ARG A 85 -11.86 5.46 -14.42
CA ARG A 85 -12.05 4.15 -13.79
C ARG A 85 -11.43 2.99 -14.57
N ALA A 86 -11.43 3.04 -15.91
CA ALA A 86 -10.88 1.96 -16.73
C ALA A 86 -9.34 1.92 -16.66
N THR A 87 -8.69 3.07 -16.74
CA THR A 87 -7.22 3.16 -16.65
C THR A 87 -6.73 2.83 -15.24
N ILE A 88 -7.44 3.28 -14.20
CA ILE A 88 -7.15 2.93 -12.81
C ILE A 88 -7.33 1.42 -12.59
N ARG A 89 -8.37 0.81 -13.13
CA ARG A 89 -8.56 -0.65 -13.06
C ARG A 89 -7.41 -1.40 -13.74
N ALA A 90 -6.97 -0.96 -14.92
CA ALA A 90 -5.84 -1.58 -15.61
C ALA A 90 -4.54 -1.42 -14.82
N PHE A 91 -4.28 -0.24 -14.26
CA PHE A 91 -3.12 0.02 -13.41
C PHE A 91 -3.14 -0.84 -12.14
N ASN A 92 -4.27 -0.89 -11.43
CA ASN A 92 -4.43 -1.70 -10.22
C ASN A 92 -4.23 -3.20 -10.50
N GLU A 93 -4.74 -3.71 -11.63
CA GLU A 93 -4.51 -5.10 -12.05
C GLU A 93 -3.03 -5.37 -12.31
N LEU A 94 -2.34 -4.46 -13.02
CA LEU A 94 -0.90 -4.59 -13.26
C LEU A 94 -0.12 -4.55 -11.95
N TRP A 95 -0.43 -3.60 -11.06
CA TRP A 95 0.20 -3.46 -9.75
C TRP A 95 0.04 -4.72 -8.92
N PHE A 96 -1.20 -5.22 -8.80
CA PHE A 96 -1.52 -6.45 -8.09
C PHE A 96 -0.79 -7.67 -8.69
N ARG A 97 -0.71 -7.77 -10.02
CA ARG A 97 -0.01 -8.88 -10.69
C ARG A 97 1.51 -8.80 -10.58
N LYS A 98 2.07 -7.59 -10.49
CA LYS A 98 3.51 -7.33 -10.36
C LYS A 98 4.04 -7.73 -8.98
N ALA A 99 3.29 -7.47 -7.91
CA ALA A 99 3.67 -7.90 -6.56
C ALA A 99 3.88 -9.43 -6.53
N PRO A 100 4.85 -10.02 -5.81
CA PRO A 100 4.96 -11.49 -5.71
C PRO A 100 3.70 -12.09 -5.07
N LYS A 101 3.31 -13.32 -5.44
CA LYS A 101 2.16 -13.99 -4.78
C LYS A 101 2.43 -14.21 -3.29
N HIS A 102 3.64 -14.66 -3.00
CA HIS A 102 4.17 -14.84 -1.67
C HIS A 102 5.70 -14.71 -1.76
N GLN A 103 6.30 -13.92 -0.88
CA GLN A 103 7.74 -13.71 -0.77
C GLN A 103 8.07 -13.47 0.69
N VAL A 104 9.16 -14.08 1.17
CA VAL A 104 9.62 -13.99 2.56
C VAL A 104 11.09 -13.61 2.57
N GLY A 105 11.48 -12.75 3.50
CA GLY A 105 12.88 -12.42 3.76
C GLY A 105 13.56 -11.60 2.67
N HIS A 106 12.83 -10.89 1.81
CA HIS A 106 13.44 -10.09 0.76
C HIS A 106 14.13 -8.85 1.33
N PRO A 107 15.45 -8.65 1.11
CA PRO A 107 16.12 -7.41 1.48
C PRO A 107 15.58 -6.25 0.65
N GLU A 108 15.22 -5.15 1.29
CA GLU A 108 14.71 -3.95 0.62
C GLU A 108 15.33 -2.69 1.20
N THR A 109 15.42 -1.67 0.36
CA THR A 109 15.89 -0.35 0.79
C THR A 109 14.79 0.43 1.52
N LEU A 110 15.17 1.40 2.33
CA LEU A 110 14.23 2.27 3.04
C LEU A 110 13.24 2.95 2.08
N THR A 111 13.75 3.47 0.95
CA THR A 111 12.95 4.15 -0.06
C THR A 111 11.94 3.19 -0.71
N ASN A 112 12.35 1.99 -1.10
CA ASN A 112 11.43 1.03 -1.71
C ASN A 112 10.34 0.56 -0.74
N PHE A 113 10.69 0.36 0.53
CA PHE A 113 9.76 -0.15 1.53
C PHE A 113 8.74 0.90 1.98
N PHE A 114 9.18 2.11 2.34
CA PHE A 114 8.28 3.15 2.87
C PHE A 114 7.70 4.08 1.80
N HIS A 115 8.41 4.24 0.70
CA HIS A 115 8.07 5.21 -0.34
C HIS A 115 7.98 4.55 -1.71
N PRO A 116 7.17 3.48 -1.87
CA PRO A 116 7.04 2.78 -3.14
C PRO A 116 6.39 3.64 -4.22
N LEU A 117 5.96 4.88 -3.96
CA LEU A 117 5.52 5.81 -5.00
C LEU A 117 6.58 6.86 -5.37
N ASP A 118 7.63 7.00 -4.58
CA ASP A 118 8.68 8.00 -4.81
C ASP A 118 9.57 7.63 -6.00
N PHE A 119 9.48 6.39 -6.50
CA PHE A 119 10.09 6.03 -7.78
C PHE A 119 9.49 6.80 -8.96
N ILE A 120 8.26 7.34 -8.82
CA ILE A 120 7.60 8.23 -9.78
C ILE A 120 7.76 9.68 -9.29
N GLY A 121 8.80 10.35 -9.78
CA GLY A 121 8.95 11.80 -9.59
C GLY A 121 7.73 12.55 -10.11
N GLU A 122 7.28 13.59 -9.40
CA GLU A 122 6.18 14.46 -9.83
C GLU A 122 4.84 13.75 -10.08
N TRP A 123 4.58 12.61 -9.41
CA TRP A 123 3.33 11.82 -9.50
C TRP A 123 2.05 12.65 -9.38
N ARG A 124 2.08 13.78 -8.65
CA ARG A 124 1.00 14.78 -8.55
C ARG A 124 0.47 15.22 -9.93
N ARG A 125 1.30 15.25 -10.97
CA ARG A 125 0.90 15.60 -12.34
C ARG A 125 -0.10 14.61 -12.94
N LEU A 126 -0.09 13.36 -12.48
CA LEU A 126 -1.03 12.33 -12.95
C LEU A 126 -2.48 12.68 -12.61
N TYR A 127 -2.72 13.38 -11.48
CA TYR A 127 -4.05 13.80 -11.04
C TYR A 127 -4.68 14.93 -11.86
N GLY A 128 -3.91 15.55 -12.76
CA GLY A 128 -4.38 16.66 -13.58
C GLY A 128 -4.69 17.91 -12.75
N LYS A 129 -5.30 18.90 -13.40
CA LYS A 129 -5.50 20.25 -12.84
C LYS A 129 -6.59 20.32 -11.77
N THR A 130 -7.50 19.36 -11.74
CA THR A 130 -8.60 19.28 -10.76
C THR A 130 -8.14 18.75 -9.40
N GLY A 131 -6.96 18.12 -9.34
CA GLY A 131 -6.43 17.53 -8.11
C GLY A 131 -7.20 16.30 -7.65
N PHE A 132 -7.12 15.99 -6.35
CA PHE A 132 -7.81 14.89 -5.70
C PHE A 132 -8.17 15.24 -4.26
N VAL A 133 -9.09 14.47 -3.69
CA VAL A 133 -9.42 14.52 -2.26
C VAL A 133 -8.81 13.30 -1.59
N GLN A 134 -8.00 13.54 -0.55
CA GLN A 134 -7.54 12.46 0.33
C GLN A 134 -8.58 12.26 1.43
N TYR A 135 -8.98 11.01 1.63
CA TYR A 135 -9.93 10.64 2.67
C TYR A 135 -9.36 9.47 3.47
N GLN A 136 -9.27 9.66 4.79
CA GLN A 136 -8.79 8.67 5.73
C GLN A 136 -9.75 8.61 6.90
N PHE A 137 -10.06 7.39 7.32
CA PHE A 137 -10.87 7.10 8.50
C PHE A 137 -10.32 5.86 9.17
N VAL A 138 -10.70 5.66 10.43
CA VAL A 138 -10.36 4.50 11.24
C VAL A 138 -11.65 3.92 11.80
N LEU A 139 -11.69 2.60 11.93
CA LEU A 139 -12.76 1.87 12.58
C LEU A 139 -12.16 1.06 13.73
N PRO A 140 -12.88 0.87 14.83
CA PRO A 140 -12.44 -0.03 15.89
C PRO A 140 -12.41 -1.48 15.39
N ASP A 141 -11.60 -2.32 16.05
CA ASP A 141 -11.67 -3.77 15.88
C ASP A 141 -13.10 -4.27 16.14
N GLY A 142 -13.58 -5.25 15.37
CA GLY A 142 -14.97 -5.74 15.41
C GLY A 142 -15.95 -5.00 14.50
N ALA A 143 -15.50 -3.97 13.77
CA ALA A 143 -16.31 -3.22 12.80
C ALA A 143 -15.98 -3.58 11.33
N GLU A 144 -15.51 -4.80 11.07
CA GLU A 144 -15.06 -5.27 9.75
C GLU A 144 -16.17 -5.20 8.70
N ASP A 145 -17.41 -5.50 9.08
CA ASP A 145 -18.57 -5.37 8.19
C ASP A 145 -18.81 -3.93 7.74
N THR A 146 -18.52 -2.95 8.60
CA THR A 146 -18.59 -1.52 8.25
C THR A 146 -17.47 -1.17 7.27
N LEU A 147 -16.25 -1.68 7.47
CA LEU A 147 -15.15 -1.47 6.54
C LEU A 147 -15.46 -2.06 5.17
N ARG A 148 -16.05 -3.26 5.12
CA ARG A 148 -16.55 -3.88 3.88
C ARG A 148 -17.57 -2.98 3.19
N LEU A 149 -18.61 -2.55 3.90
CA LEU A 149 -19.65 -1.68 3.34
C LEU A 149 -19.05 -0.38 2.78
N CYS A 150 -18.15 0.27 3.52
CA CYS A 150 -17.44 1.46 3.04
C CYS A 150 -16.67 1.15 1.75
N THR A 151 -15.93 0.04 1.69
CA THR A 151 -15.17 -0.39 0.52
C THR A 151 -16.07 -0.67 -0.68
N GLU A 152 -17.22 -1.30 -0.52
CA GLU A 152 -18.22 -1.52 -1.58
C GLU A 152 -18.80 -0.20 -2.11
N ARG A 153 -19.14 0.72 -1.22
CA ARG A 153 -19.73 2.02 -1.58
C ARG A 153 -18.73 2.90 -2.30
N LEU A 154 -17.46 2.88 -1.89
CA LEU A 154 -16.38 3.62 -2.54
C LEU A 154 -16.02 2.97 -3.88
N SER A 155 -15.85 1.65 -3.93
CA SER A 155 -15.46 0.92 -5.15
C SER A 155 -16.50 0.98 -6.28
N SER A 156 -17.73 1.41 -6.01
CA SER A 156 -18.76 1.66 -7.02
C SER A 156 -18.81 3.12 -7.51
N ARG A 157 -18.27 4.08 -6.74
CA ARG A 157 -18.43 5.52 -7.01
C ARG A 157 -17.13 6.24 -7.32
N THR A 158 -16.04 5.83 -6.71
CA THR A 158 -14.74 6.46 -6.86
C THR A 158 -13.77 5.49 -7.53
N ALA A 159 -12.65 5.99 -8.01
CA ALA A 159 -11.56 5.17 -8.50
C ALA A 159 -10.28 5.72 -7.88
N SER A 160 -9.73 4.99 -6.91
CA SER A 160 -8.44 5.32 -6.31
C SER A 160 -7.43 4.24 -6.67
N PHE A 161 -6.31 4.65 -7.26
CA PHE A 161 -5.20 3.72 -7.50
C PHE A 161 -4.37 3.48 -6.23
N LEU A 162 -4.46 4.40 -5.25
CA LEU A 162 -3.75 4.31 -3.98
C LEU A 162 -4.76 4.22 -2.84
N THR A 163 -4.98 3.02 -2.34
CA THR A 163 -5.80 2.80 -1.15
C THR A 163 -5.01 1.93 -0.20
N VAL A 164 -4.80 2.47 1.00
CA VAL A 164 -3.97 1.85 2.03
C VAL A 164 -4.87 1.35 3.15
N LEU A 165 -4.61 0.14 3.60
CA LEU A 165 -5.20 -0.46 4.78
C LEU A 165 -4.07 -0.74 5.78
N LYS A 166 -4.28 -0.30 7.03
CA LYS A 166 -3.34 -0.51 8.13
C LYS A 166 -4.13 -0.83 9.39
N ARG A 167 -3.70 -1.86 10.12
CA ARG A 167 -4.18 -2.15 11.46
C ARG A 167 -3.36 -1.31 12.44
N PHE A 168 -4.04 -0.49 13.23
CA PHE A 168 -3.37 0.29 14.28
C PHE A 168 -3.16 -0.57 15.53
N GLY A 169 -2.17 -0.19 16.32
CA GLY A 169 -1.96 -0.73 17.65
C GLY A 169 -2.76 0.04 18.71
N PRO A 170 -2.40 -0.11 20.00
CA PRO A 170 -3.04 0.62 21.09
C PRO A 170 -2.96 2.13 20.91
N ALA A 171 -4.07 2.81 21.23
CA ALA A 171 -4.15 4.26 21.19
C ALA A 171 -3.24 4.91 22.25
N SER A 172 -2.81 6.14 21.97
CA SER A 172 -2.10 6.97 22.95
C SER A 172 -3.09 7.59 23.95
N PRO A 173 -2.64 8.08 25.13
CA PRO A 173 -3.53 8.77 26.07
C PRO A 173 -3.92 10.19 25.62
N ALA A 174 -3.49 10.66 24.44
CA ALA A 174 -3.77 12.01 23.99
C ALA A 174 -5.24 12.14 23.52
N PRO A 175 -5.99 13.16 24.00
CA PRO A 175 -7.45 13.25 23.80
C PRO A 175 -7.89 13.54 22.36
N LEU A 176 -6.98 14.05 21.52
CA LEU A 176 -7.22 14.33 20.10
C LEU A 176 -6.36 13.44 19.19
N SER A 177 -5.83 12.32 19.71
CA SER A 177 -5.10 11.35 18.90
C SER A 177 -6.04 10.76 17.86
N PHE A 178 -5.60 10.72 16.60
CA PHE A 178 -6.36 10.03 15.55
C PHE A 178 -6.22 8.51 15.65
N PRO A 179 -5.01 7.94 15.81
CA PRO A 179 -4.83 6.56 16.26
C PRO A 179 -4.97 6.42 17.79
#